data_AF-A0A7S1H0X3-F1
#
_entry.id   AF-A0A7S1H0X3-F1
#
_cell.length_a   1.000
_cell.length_b   1.000
_cell.length_c   1.000
_cell.angle_alpha   90.00
_cell.angle_beta   90.00
_cell.angle_gamma   90.00
#
_symmetry.space_group_name_H-M   'P 1'
#
loop_
_entity.id
_entity.type
_entity.pdbx_description
1 polymer ?
#
loop_
_entity_poly.entity_id
_entity_poly.type
_entity_poly.pdbx_seq_one_letter_code
_entity_poly.pdbx_strand_id
1 'polypeptide(L)'
;EIVEGEAGPVAVHCKAGLGRTGTLIAIYWMKHFDWTASECIGWLRVVRPGSVIGPQQEYLHWAEKVYRSGGDGSGEEAEGPNKLTAEESAALGLAVAEAQNQRARA
;
A
#
# COMPACT_ATOMS: atom_id res chain seq x y z
N GLU A 1 -3.06 -14.22 -6.56
CA GLU A 1 -2.88 -15.19 -7.66
C GLU A 1 -1.93 -14.77 -8.78
N ILE A 2 -2.06 -13.61 -9.46
CA ILE A 2 -1.18 -13.27 -10.61
C ILE A 2 0.32 -13.36 -10.28
N VAL A 3 0.75 -12.77 -9.15
CA VAL A 3 2.17 -12.79 -8.74
C VAL A 3 2.62 -14.19 -8.27
N GLU A 4 1.70 -14.98 -7.71
CA GLU A 4 2.00 -16.32 -7.18
C GLU A 4 2.06 -17.39 -8.27
N GLY A 5 1.41 -17.16 -9.41
CA GLY A 5 1.43 -18.04 -10.57
C GLY A 5 2.52 -17.73 -11.60
N GLU A 6 3.29 -16.66 -11.41
CA GLU A 6 4.35 -16.27 -12.35
C GLU A 6 5.67 -16.97 -12.00
N ALA A 7 6.32 -17.58 -12.99
CA ALA A 7 7.59 -18.28 -12.82
C ALA A 7 8.80 -17.33 -12.92
N GLY A 8 8.64 -16.21 -13.64
CA GLY A 8 9.67 -15.21 -13.85
C GLY A 8 9.63 -14.03 -12.88
N PRO A 9 10.55 -13.06 -13.04
CA PRO A 9 10.52 -11.81 -12.30
C PRO A 9 9.27 -10.97 -12.65
N VAL A 10 8.64 -10.39 -11.63
CA VAL A 10 7.47 -9.49 -11.81
C VAL A 10 7.89 -8.03 -11.67
N ALA A 11 7.57 -7.22 -12.68
CA ALA A 11 7.76 -5.77 -12.64
C ALA A 11 6.49 -5.07 -12.13
N VAL A 12 6.59 -4.39 -10.98
CA VAL A 12 5.51 -3.57 -10.41
C VAL A 12 5.88 -2.10 -10.55
N HIS A 13 4.98 -1.28 -11.11
CA HIS A 13 5.22 0.16 -11.21
C HIS A 13 3.96 0.99 -10.93
N CYS A 14 4.19 2.26 -10.63
CA CYS A 14 3.15 3.29 -10.62
C CYS A 14 3.66 4.47 -11.47
N LYS A 15 3.39 5.72 -11.08
CA LYS A 15 3.94 6.89 -11.79
C LYS A 15 5.43 7.08 -11.53
N ALA A 16 5.84 7.07 -10.26
CA ALA A 16 7.25 7.27 -9.85
C ALA A 16 7.94 5.98 -9.36
N GLY A 17 7.17 4.91 -9.17
CA GLY A 17 7.70 3.65 -8.65
C GLY A 17 8.18 3.75 -7.19
N LEU A 18 7.51 4.55 -6.35
CA LEU A 18 7.90 4.79 -4.96
C LEU A 18 6.79 4.44 -3.96
N GLY A 19 5.63 5.08 -4.07
CA GLY A 19 4.51 4.89 -3.13
C GLY A 19 3.80 3.55 -3.30
N ARG A 20 2.77 3.52 -4.16
CA ARG A 20 1.95 2.31 -4.43
C ARG A 20 2.79 1.08 -4.80
N THR A 21 3.88 1.28 -5.53
CA THR A 21 4.82 0.20 -5.90
C THR A 21 5.46 -0.43 -4.67
N GLY A 22 6.06 0.37 -3.79
CA GLY A 22 6.66 -0.13 -2.55
C GLY A 22 5.63 -0.78 -1.64
N THR A 23 4.43 -0.20 -1.53
CA THR A 23 3.35 -0.74 -0.71
C THR A 23 2.94 -2.16 -1.12
N LEU A 24 2.72 -2.42 -2.41
CA LEU A 24 2.32 -3.77 -2.86
C LEU A 24 3.45 -4.80 -2.71
N ILE A 25 4.70 -4.40 -2.96
CA ILE A 25 5.86 -5.27 -2.74
C ILE A 25 6.01 -5.61 -1.24
N ALA A 26 5.84 -4.63 -0.36
CA ALA A 26 5.89 -4.84 1.08
C ALA A 26 4.83 -5.84 1.55
N ILE A 27 3.58 -5.71 1.06
CA ILE A 27 2.50 -6.66 1.41
C ILE A 27 2.84 -8.08 0.97
N TYR A 28 3.41 -8.24 -0.23
CA TYR A 28 3.88 -9.54 -0.69
C TYR A 28 4.93 -10.12 0.26
N TRP A 29 5.90 -9.32 0.72
CA TRP A 29 6.89 -9.80 1.68
C TRP A 29 6.30 -10.16 3.04
N MET A 30 5.34 -9.38 3.55
CA MET A 30 4.65 -9.71 4.80
C MET A 30 3.92 -11.06 4.67
N LYS A 31 3.22 -11.28 3.55
CA LYS A 31 2.46 -12.52 3.28
C LYS A 31 3.35 -13.76 3.16
N HIS A 32 4.50 -13.64 2.48
CA HIS A 32 5.29 -14.82 2.08
C HIS A 32 6.58 -15.02 2.89
N PHE A 33 7.10 -13.98 3.54
CA PHE A 33 8.40 -14.03 4.21
C PHE A 33 8.35 -13.61 5.68
N ASP A 34 7.17 -13.32 6.24
CA ASP A 34 6.95 -12.94 7.64
C ASP A 34 7.68 -11.65 8.08
N TRP A 35 7.90 -10.73 7.14
CA TRP A 35 8.49 -9.43 7.46
C TRP A 35 7.48 -8.54 8.19
N THR A 36 7.96 -7.67 9.08
CA THR A 36 7.17 -6.57 9.64
C THR A 36 7.03 -5.43 8.62
N ALA A 37 6.02 -4.58 8.79
CA ALA A 37 5.87 -3.37 7.98
C ALA A 37 7.10 -2.45 8.07
N SER A 38 7.69 -2.33 9.27
CA SER A 38 8.91 -1.55 9.50
C SER A 38 10.11 -2.09 8.71
N GLU A 39 10.33 -3.41 8.71
CA GLU A 39 11.43 -4.05 7.97
C GLU A 39 11.24 -3.85 6.46
N CYS A 40 10.01 -4.04 5.96
CA CYS A 40 9.69 -3.80 4.57
C CYS A 40 9.99 -2.35 4.14
N ILE A 41 9.52 -1.35 4.91
CA ILE A 41 9.75 0.06 4.61
C ILE A 41 11.24 0.39 4.67
N GLY A 42 11.94 -0.08 5.71
CA GLY A 42 13.37 0.13 5.89
C GLY A 42 14.17 -0.41 4.70
N TRP A 43 13.95 -1.67 4.34
CA TRP A 43 14.65 -2.30 3.23
C TRP A 43 14.32 -1.68 1.88
N LEU A 44 13.05 -1.39 1.60
CA LEU A 44 12.66 -0.69 0.38
C LEU A 44 13.37 0.65 0.24
N ARG A 45 13.59 1.38 1.35
CA ARG A 45 14.30 2.66 1.32
C ARG A 45 15.81 2.51 1.18
N VAL A 46 16.39 1.39 1.61
CA VAL A 46 17.80 1.05 1.33
C VAL A 46 17.99 0.81 -0.17
N VAL A 47 17.16 -0.03 -0.79
CA VAL A 47 17.32 -0.39 -2.22
C VAL A 47 16.75 0.65 -3.17
N ARG A 48 15.75 1.43 -2.73
CA ARG A 48 15.08 2.48 -3.51
C ARG A 48 14.59 3.62 -2.62
N PRO A 49 15.43 4.65 -2.40
CA PRO A 49 15.10 5.79 -1.55
C PRO A 49 13.76 6.45 -1.90
N GLY A 50 12.99 6.81 -0.86
CA GLY A 50 11.68 7.44 -1.01
C GLY A 50 10.51 6.47 -1.21
N SER A 51 10.75 5.15 -1.18
CA SER A 51 9.68 4.15 -1.25
C SER A 51 8.76 4.19 -0.02
N VAL A 52 7.47 3.92 -0.26
CA VAL A 52 6.34 4.01 0.70
C VAL A 52 6.18 5.41 1.29
N ILE A 53 5.17 6.15 0.82
CA ILE A 53 5.05 7.59 1.07
C ILE A 53 3.78 7.92 1.85
N GLY A 54 3.93 8.70 2.92
CA GLY A 54 2.81 9.29 3.66
C GLY A 54 1.91 8.23 4.28
N PRO A 55 0.57 8.32 4.12
CA PRO A 55 -0.42 7.41 4.72
C PRO A 55 -0.22 5.92 4.40
N GLN A 56 0.54 5.61 3.34
CA GLN A 56 0.85 4.23 2.99
C GLN A 56 1.70 3.51 4.06
N GLN A 57 2.44 4.25 4.87
CA GLN A 57 3.22 3.68 5.98
C GLN A 57 2.29 3.15 7.07
N GLU A 58 1.29 3.94 7.48
CA GLU A 58 0.26 3.53 8.45
C GLU A 58 -0.57 2.37 7.91
N TYR A 59 -0.91 2.42 6.63
CA TYR A 59 -1.59 1.31 5.95
C TYR A 59 -0.79 0.01 6.02
N LEU A 60 0.53 0.03 5.84
CA LEU A 60 1.35 -1.19 5.97
C LEU A 60 1.35 -1.74 7.39
N HIS A 61 1.38 -0.90 8.43
CA HIS A 61 1.28 -1.37 9.81
C HIS A 61 -0.08 -1.99 10.14
N TRP A 62 -1.16 -1.49 9.53
CA TRP A 62 -2.46 -2.15 9.59
C TRP A 62 -2.44 -3.49 8.83
N ALA A 63 -1.89 -3.49 7.60
CA ALA A 63 -1.85 -4.65 6.73
C ALA A 63 -0.97 -5.78 7.30
N GLU A 64 0.06 -5.46 8.08
CA GLU A 64 0.87 -6.45 8.80
C GLU A 64 -0.02 -7.38 9.64
N LYS A 65 -1.05 -6.85 10.32
CA LYS A 65 -1.96 -7.66 11.15
C LYS A 65 -2.78 -8.66 10.35
N VAL A 66 -2.99 -8.38 9.05
CA VAL A 66 -3.81 -9.18 8.14
C VAL A 66 -2.98 -10.23 7.41
N TYR A 67 -1.78 -9.86 6.95
CA TYR A 67 -0.97 -10.69 6.07
C TYR A 67 0.17 -11.41 6.77
N ARG A 68 0.54 -11.02 7.98
CA ARG A 68 1.57 -11.70 8.77
C ARG A 68 0.97 -12.90 9.52
N SER A 69 1.79 -13.91 9.83
CA SER A 69 1.38 -15.12 10.57
C SER A 69 0.30 -15.98 9.89
N GLY A 70 0.43 -16.22 8.58
CA GLY A 70 -0.42 -17.20 7.86
C GLY A 70 -1.83 -16.71 7.53
N GLY A 71 -2.12 -15.42 7.70
CA GLY A 71 -3.33 -14.80 7.17
C GLY A 71 -3.32 -14.83 5.65
N ASP A 72 -4.23 -15.61 5.06
CA ASP A 72 -4.50 -15.65 3.62
C ASP A 72 -5.30 -14.41 3.14
N GLY A 73 -5.57 -13.47 4.04
CA GLY A 73 -6.46 -12.33 3.82
C GLY A 73 -7.94 -12.67 3.92
N SER A 74 -8.30 -13.89 4.37
CA SER A 74 -9.69 -14.34 4.61
C SER A 74 -10.15 -14.17 6.07
N GLY A 75 -9.26 -13.77 6.98
CA GLY A 75 -9.63 -13.40 8.35
C GLY A 75 -10.66 -12.28 8.34
N GLU A 76 -11.70 -12.40 9.19
CA GLU A 76 -12.77 -11.41 9.39
C GLU A 76 -12.25 -10.00 9.18
N GLU A 77 -12.92 -9.23 8.31
CA GLU A 77 -12.61 -7.85 7.93
C GLU A 77 -11.99 -7.09 9.11
N ALA A 78 -10.65 -7.10 9.20
CA ALA A 78 -9.97 -6.34 10.22
C ALA A 78 -10.38 -4.90 9.97
N GLU A 79 -11.14 -4.29 10.88
CA GLU A 79 -11.70 -2.95 10.65
C GLU A 79 -10.58 -2.03 10.18
N GLY A 80 -10.72 -1.53 8.95
CA GLY A 80 -9.73 -0.65 8.33
C GLY A 80 -9.49 0.58 9.21
N PRO A 81 -8.31 1.23 9.14
CA PRO A 81 -7.97 2.34 10.02
C PRO A 81 -8.83 3.60 9.81
N ASN A 82 -9.78 3.59 8.88
CA ASN A 82 -10.65 4.72 8.60
C ASN A 82 -11.95 4.25 7.92
N LYS A 83 -13.02 4.05 8.67
CA LYS A 83 -14.35 3.85 8.08
C LYS A 83 -14.91 5.21 7.64
N LEU A 84 -14.32 5.80 6.60
CA LEU A 84 -15.08 6.76 5.79
C LEU A 84 -16.16 5.95 5.08
N THR A 85 -17.40 6.37 5.22
CA THR A 85 -18.49 5.85 4.39
C THR A 85 -18.14 6.06 2.91
N ALA A 86 -18.81 5.31 2.03
CA ALA A 86 -18.65 5.49 0.59
C ALA A 86 -18.91 6.95 0.16
N GLU A 87 -19.87 7.61 0.83
CA GLU A 87 -20.19 9.02 0.62
C GLU A 87 -19.04 9.94 1.05
N GLU A 88 -18.48 9.73 2.24
CA GLU A 88 -17.36 10.55 2.74
C GLU A 88 -16.08 10.34 1.91
N SER A 89 -15.84 9.12 1.44
CA SER A 89 -14.72 8.81 0.53
C SER A 89 -14.89 9.49 -0.84
N ALA A 90 -16.10 9.47 -1.38
CA ALA A 90 -16.41 10.15 -2.65
C ALA A 90 -16.28 11.68 -2.52
N ALA A 91 -16.78 12.24 -1.41
CA ALA A 91 -16.67 13.67 -1.13
C ALA A 91 -15.20 14.12 -0.99
N LEU A 92 -14.40 13.34 -0.26
CA LEU A 92 -12.96 13.61 -0.13
C LEU A 92 -12.24 13.48 -1.48
N GLY A 93 -12.57 12.46 -2.28
CA GLY A 93 -12.02 12.27 -3.62
C GLY A 93 -12.30 13.47 -4.55
N LEU A 94 -13.52 13.99 -4.50
CA LEU A 94 -13.92 15.18 -5.27
C LEU A 94 -13.13 16.42 -4.82
N ALA A 95 -13.04 16.65 -3.50
CA ALA A 95 -12.30 17.78 -2.94
C ALA A 95 -10.80 17.74 -3.28
N VAL A 96 -10.18 16.55 -3.26
CA VAL A 96 -8.79 16.37 -3.66
C VAL A 96 -8.60 16.65 -5.16
N ALA A 97 -9.52 16.18 -6.01
CA ALA A 97 -9.46 16.42 -7.45
C ALA A 97 -9.61 17.92 -7.78
N GLU A 98 -10.53 18.62 -7.11
CA GLU A 98 -10.72 20.07 -7.24
C GLU A 98 -9.45 20.83 -6.82
N ALA A 99 -8.86 20.49 -5.67
CA ALA A 99 -7.63 21.12 -5.19
C ALA A 99 -6.44 20.90 -6.15
N GLN A 100 -6.35 19.72 -6.77
CA GLN A 100 -5.34 19.43 -7.79
C GLN A 100 -5.56 20.26 -9.07
N ASN A 101 -6.81 20.41 -9.50
CA ASN A 101 -7.17 21.17 -10.70
C ASN A 101 -6.95 22.68 -10.51
N GLN A 102 -7.25 23.22 -9.33
CA GLN A 102 -6.95 24.62 -8.99
C GLN A 102 -5.44 24.91 -9.02
N ARG A 103 -4.61 24.00 -8.50
CA ARG A 103 -3.14 24.11 -8.54
C ARG A 103 -2.56 24.01 -9.94
N ALA A 104 -3.21 23.29 -10.85
CA ALA A 104 -2.75 23.17 -12.25
C ALA A 104 -3.07 24.41 -13.10
N ARG A 105 -3.96 25.29 -12.61
CA ARG A 105 -4.37 26.53 -13.29
C ARG A 105 -3.65 27.78 -12.75
N ALA A 106 -2.87 27.64 -11.69
CA ALA A 106 -1.99 28.67 -11.11
C ALA A 106 -0.57 28.51 -11.65
#